data_AF-A0A1J7HH41-F1
#
_entry.id   AF-A0A1J7HH41-F1
#
_cell.length_a   1.000
_cell.length_b   1.000
_cell.length_c   1.000
_cell.angle_alpha   90.00
_cell.angle_beta   90.00
_cell.angle_gamma   90.00
#
_symmetry.space_group_name_H-M   'P 1'
#
loop_
_entity.id
_entity.type
_entity.pdbx_description
1 polymer ?
#
loop_
_entity_poly.entity_id
_entity_poly.type
_entity_poly.pdbx_seq_one_letter_code
_entity_poly.pdbx_strand_id
1 'polypeptide(L)'
;MLMSQIGFGVKFGNWRCYASSASSSSSSSSSSQSEVAVVEGGNGRISERHQIRLGLPSKGRMATDTTELLKNCQLSVKQVNPRQYVAQIPELSNFEVWFQRPKDIVRKLVSGDLDLGIVGLDTFTEYGQGNEDLIIVHEALAYGDCRLSLAIPQYGIFENINSLEELAKMPQWTASKPLRVATGFTYLGPKFMKDNGLKHVAFSTADGALEAAPAMGIADAILDLVSSGTTLKENNLKEIEGGVVLESQAVLVASRKSLVQRKGVLDTTHEILERLEAHLRAIGQFTVTANMRGRSDKEVAERVVSHPSLCGLQGPTVSPVFGPDGEVKHYAIVICVPKKALYKSMKQLRAIGGSGVLVSPLTYIFDEETPRWRRLLSTLGI
;
A
#
# COMPACT_ATOMS: atom_id res chain seq x y z
N MET A 1 59.99 -22.74 -42.55
CA MET A 1 58.73 -23.43 -42.91
C MET A 1 57.65 -22.36 -43.00
N LEU A 2 56.95 -22.31 -44.14
CA LEU A 2 56.15 -21.24 -44.79
C LEU A 2 55.23 -20.39 -43.85
N MET A 3 55.00 -19.06 -43.98
CA MET A 3 54.59 -18.12 -45.07
C MET A 3 53.17 -18.30 -45.68
N SER A 4 52.24 -17.38 -45.35
CA SER A 4 51.42 -16.51 -46.26
C SER A 4 50.30 -15.80 -45.45
N GLN A 5 50.21 -14.46 -45.44
CA GLN A 5 49.35 -13.55 -46.24
C GLN A 5 47.85 -13.89 -46.29
N ILE A 6 47.00 -12.93 -45.89
CA ILE A 6 46.01 -12.19 -46.72
C ILE A 6 45.32 -11.13 -45.84
N GLY A 7 45.22 -9.89 -46.35
CA GLY A 7 44.42 -8.80 -45.77
C GLY A 7 43.18 -8.50 -46.60
N PHE A 8 42.24 -7.75 -46.02
CA PHE A 8 41.20 -7.01 -46.73
C PHE A 8 40.76 -5.80 -45.88
N GLY A 9 40.63 -4.63 -46.51
CA GLY A 9 40.06 -3.42 -45.92
C GLY A 9 38.95 -2.87 -46.82
N VAL A 10 38.05 -2.04 -46.27
CA VAL A 10 37.09 -1.16 -46.99
C VAL A 10 36.72 0.02 -46.05
N LYS A 11 37.29 1.22 -46.29
CA LYS A 11 36.72 2.47 -46.82
C LYS A 11 35.63 3.21 -46.00
N PHE A 12 36.03 4.39 -45.53
CA PHE A 12 35.19 5.53 -45.12
C PHE A 12 34.64 6.27 -46.35
N GLY A 13 33.37 6.70 -46.28
CA GLY A 13 32.69 7.50 -47.30
C GLY A 13 32.39 8.92 -46.84
N ASN A 14 32.93 9.90 -47.58
CA ASN A 14 32.68 11.34 -47.47
C ASN A 14 31.24 11.70 -47.87
N TRP A 15 30.64 12.65 -47.16
CA TRP A 15 29.45 13.39 -47.62
C TRP A 15 29.84 14.82 -48.01
N ARG A 16 29.52 15.18 -49.27
CA ARG A 16 29.72 16.50 -49.86
C ARG A 16 28.47 17.36 -49.70
N CYS A 17 28.71 18.66 -49.53
CA CYS A 17 27.74 19.75 -49.55
C CYS A 17 27.08 19.92 -50.93
N TYR A 18 25.79 20.28 -50.94
CA TYR A 18 25.17 21.07 -52.00
C TYR A 18 24.28 22.14 -51.36
N ALA A 19 24.49 23.39 -51.77
CA ALA A 19 23.64 24.53 -51.44
C ALA A 19 22.67 24.78 -52.60
N SER A 20 21.42 25.16 -52.29
CA SER A 20 20.62 26.04 -53.15
C SER A 20 19.61 26.83 -52.30
N SER A 21 19.10 27.90 -52.90
CA SER A 21 18.76 29.20 -52.30
C SER A 21 17.30 29.41 -51.89
N ALA A 22 17.15 30.31 -50.91
CA ALA A 22 16.01 31.08 -50.39
C ALA A 22 14.69 31.18 -51.17
N SER A 23 13.58 31.18 -50.41
CA SER A 23 12.55 32.25 -50.47
C SER A 23 11.79 32.36 -49.14
N SER A 24 11.44 33.60 -48.80
CA SER A 24 10.96 34.13 -47.53
C SER A 24 9.44 34.04 -47.33
N SER A 25 8.97 33.83 -46.10
CA SER A 25 7.82 34.57 -45.55
C SER A 25 7.73 34.46 -44.01
N SER A 26 7.44 35.61 -43.41
CA SER A 26 7.32 35.95 -42.00
C SER A 26 6.09 35.36 -41.31
N SER A 27 6.14 35.07 -40.00
CA SER A 27 5.35 35.78 -38.97
C SER A 27 5.41 35.15 -37.56
N SER A 28 5.59 36.06 -36.59
CA SER A 28 5.14 36.08 -35.19
C SER A 28 5.50 34.95 -34.22
N SER A 29 6.53 35.24 -33.42
CA SER A 29 6.70 34.81 -32.04
C SER A 29 5.50 35.19 -31.16
N SER A 30 4.97 34.24 -30.40
CA SER A 30 4.20 34.55 -29.18
C SER A 30 4.75 33.74 -28.01
N SER A 31 5.36 34.48 -27.10
CA SER A 31 5.78 34.06 -25.77
C SER A 31 4.55 33.95 -24.88
N SER A 32 4.11 32.73 -24.57
CA SER A 32 3.10 32.51 -23.53
C SER A 32 3.81 32.26 -22.20
N GLN A 33 3.90 33.32 -21.39
CA GLN A 33 4.17 33.22 -19.97
C GLN A 33 3.05 32.39 -19.32
N SER A 34 3.41 31.31 -18.64
CA SER A 34 2.48 30.50 -17.88
C SER A 34 2.30 31.13 -16.50
N GLU A 35 1.22 31.90 -16.35
CA GLU A 35 0.75 32.38 -15.05
C GLU A 35 0.21 31.22 -14.22
N VAL A 36 0.65 31.16 -12.96
CA VAL A 36 0.20 30.21 -11.95
C VAL A 36 -1.20 30.61 -11.51
N ALA A 37 -2.21 29.88 -11.97
CA ALA A 37 -3.58 30.06 -11.51
C ALA A 37 -3.75 29.46 -10.10
N VAL A 38 -3.97 30.33 -9.13
CA VAL A 38 -4.48 29.99 -7.80
C VAL A 38 -5.87 29.38 -7.98
N VAL A 39 -6.05 28.12 -7.58
CA VAL A 39 -7.34 27.44 -7.63
C VAL A 39 -8.16 27.87 -6.42
N GLU A 40 -9.04 28.85 -6.62
CA GLU A 40 -10.11 29.15 -5.67
C GLU A 40 -11.18 28.04 -5.71
N GLY A 41 -11.72 27.73 -4.53
CA GLY A 41 -12.67 26.65 -4.29
C GLY A 41 -13.97 26.78 -5.08
N GLY A 42 -14.00 26.17 -6.27
CA GLY A 42 -15.22 25.95 -7.02
C GLY A 42 -16.06 24.84 -6.39
N ASN A 43 -17.35 25.13 -6.17
CA ASN A 43 -18.38 24.18 -5.75
C ASN A 43 -18.59 23.12 -6.85
N GLY A 44 -17.67 22.16 -6.95
CA GLY A 44 -17.60 21.18 -8.04
C GLY A 44 -18.79 20.24 -8.02
N ARG A 45 -19.72 20.41 -8.96
CA ARG A 45 -20.80 19.45 -9.22
C ARG A 45 -20.18 18.11 -9.61
N ILE A 46 -20.47 17.07 -8.84
CA ILE A 46 -20.12 15.69 -9.21
C ILE A 46 -20.82 15.36 -10.54
N SER A 47 -20.09 14.81 -11.51
CA SER A 47 -20.69 14.35 -12.77
C SER A 47 -21.71 13.25 -12.51
N GLU A 48 -22.92 13.42 -13.07
CA GLU A 48 -23.97 12.41 -13.04
C GLU A 48 -23.51 11.18 -13.85
N ARG A 49 -23.16 10.12 -13.13
CA ARG A 49 -22.89 8.80 -13.70
C ARG A 49 -23.45 7.74 -12.77
N HIS A 50 -23.88 6.62 -13.34
CA HIS A 50 -24.47 5.52 -12.57
C HIS A 50 -23.38 4.65 -11.90
N GLN A 51 -22.17 4.64 -12.44
CA GLN A 51 -21.08 3.79 -11.98
C GLN A 51 -20.34 4.36 -10.76
N ILE A 52 -20.05 3.48 -9.81
CA ILE A 52 -19.14 3.70 -8.69
C ILE A 52 -17.73 3.36 -9.17
N ARG A 53 -16.76 4.24 -8.91
CA ARG A 53 -15.38 4.08 -9.39
C ARG A 53 -14.37 3.94 -8.26
N LEU A 54 -13.59 2.88 -8.33
CA LEU A 54 -12.46 2.60 -7.45
C LEU A 54 -11.13 2.80 -8.18
N GLY A 55 -10.28 3.70 -7.67
CA GLY A 55 -8.91 3.85 -8.13
C GLY A 55 -7.98 2.82 -7.52
N LEU A 56 -7.24 2.08 -8.35
CA LEU A 56 -6.20 1.16 -7.92
C LEU A 56 -4.83 1.56 -8.49
N PRO A 57 -3.71 1.28 -7.80
CA PRO A 57 -2.38 1.56 -8.32
C PRO A 57 -2.14 0.83 -9.65
N SER A 58 -1.62 1.53 -10.66
CA SER A 58 -1.50 0.98 -12.02
C SER A 58 -0.27 0.11 -12.26
N LYS A 59 0.77 0.22 -11.42
CA LYS A 59 2.04 -0.49 -11.57
C LYS A 59 2.80 -0.61 -10.26
N GLY A 60 3.84 -1.45 -10.26
CA GLY A 60 4.73 -1.68 -9.12
C GLY A 60 4.13 -2.65 -8.11
N ARG A 61 4.86 -2.89 -7.01
CA ARG A 61 4.47 -3.84 -5.96
C ARG A 61 3.07 -3.57 -5.42
N MET A 62 2.73 -2.31 -5.15
CA MET A 62 1.39 -1.92 -4.68
C MET A 62 0.28 -2.38 -5.63
N ALA A 63 0.46 -2.35 -6.95
CA ALA A 63 -0.56 -2.79 -7.89
C ALA A 63 -0.80 -4.30 -7.83
N THR A 64 0.29 -5.07 -7.76
CA THR A 64 0.24 -6.54 -7.64
C THR A 64 -0.41 -6.95 -6.33
N ASP A 65 0.07 -6.42 -5.21
CA ASP A 65 -0.41 -6.75 -3.86
C ASP A 65 -1.90 -6.35 -3.70
N THR A 66 -2.31 -5.20 -4.26
CA THR A 66 -3.73 -4.77 -4.23
C THR A 66 -4.63 -5.69 -5.05
N THR A 67 -4.19 -6.11 -6.25
CA THR A 67 -4.97 -7.01 -7.09
C THR A 67 -5.06 -8.40 -6.45
N GLU A 68 -3.99 -8.86 -5.81
CA GLU A 68 -3.97 -10.12 -5.05
C GLU A 68 -4.89 -10.07 -3.83
N LEU A 69 -4.89 -8.98 -3.07
CA LEU A 69 -5.83 -8.76 -1.97
C LEU A 69 -7.29 -8.89 -2.44
N LEU A 70 -7.64 -8.17 -3.51
CA LEU A 70 -9.01 -8.22 -4.06
C LEU A 70 -9.37 -9.62 -4.56
N LYS A 71 -8.46 -10.31 -5.24
CA LYS A 71 -8.64 -11.70 -5.65
C LYS A 71 -8.87 -12.63 -4.45
N ASN A 72 -8.08 -12.48 -3.39
CA ASN A 72 -8.22 -13.28 -2.16
C ASN A 72 -9.54 -12.99 -1.44
N CYS A 73 -10.05 -11.76 -1.57
CA CYS A 73 -11.41 -11.36 -1.18
C CYS A 73 -12.49 -11.79 -2.20
N GLN A 74 -12.24 -12.68 -3.16
CA GLN A 74 -13.25 -13.05 -4.18
C GLN A 74 -13.87 -11.83 -4.91
N LEU A 75 -13.14 -10.72 -5.00
CA LEU A 75 -13.49 -9.50 -5.73
C LEU A 75 -12.55 -9.40 -6.94
N SER A 76 -12.61 -10.41 -7.81
CA SER A 76 -11.62 -10.55 -8.87
C SER A 76 -11.77 -9.44 -9.90
N VAL A 77 -10.70 -8.67 -10.09
CA VAL A 77 -10.68 -7.59 -11.08
C VAL A 77 -10.63 -8.19 -12.49
N LYS A 78 -11.76 -8.12 -13.20
CA LYS A 78 -11.89 -8.56 -14.59
C LYS A 78 -11.44 -7.45 -15.53
N GLN A 79 -10.21 -7.57 -16.01
CA GLN A 79 -9.66 -6.68 -17.02
C GLN A 79 -9.84 -7.32 -18.41
N VAL A 80 -10.70 -6.75 -19.24
CA VAL A 80 -10.99 -7.28 -20.59
C VAL A 80 -9.77 -7.17 -21.50
N ASN A 81 -8.98 -6.09 -21.35
CA ASN A 81 -7.74 -5.88 -22.07
C ASN A 81 -6.66 -5.37 -21.10
N PRO A 82 -5.52 -6.06 -20.95
CA PRO A 82 -4.42 -5.63 -20.08
C PRO A 82 -3.88 -4.22 -20.36
N ARG A 83 -4.08 -3.69 -21.58
CA ARG A 83 -3.67 -2.34 -21.96
C ARG A 83 -4.71 -1.26 -21.62
N GLN A 84 -5.93 -1.64 -21.23
CA GLN A 84 -6.97 -0.70 -20.83
C GLN A 84 -6.83 -0.35 -19.35
N TYR A 85 -7.05 0.93 -19.04
CA TYR A 85 -7.00 1.44 -17.67
C TYR A 85 -8.28 1.20 -16.86
N VAL A 86 -9.30 0.60 -17.47
CA VAL A 86 -10.61 0.34 -16.85
C VAL A 86 -10.86 -1.17 -16.78
N ALA A 87 -11.34 -1.63 -15.64
CA ALA A 87 -11.74 -3.00 -15.36
C ALA A 87 -13.04 -3.01 -14.55
N GLN A 88 -13.58 -4.20 -14.29
CA GLN A 88 -14.80 -4.39 -13.51
C GLN A 88 -14.59 -5.42 -12.41
N ILE A 89 -15.40 -5.33 -11.35
CA ILE A 89 -15.53 -6.38 -10.33
C ILE A 89 -16.96 -6.91 -10.45
N PRO A 90 -17.19 -8.05 -11.12
CA PRO A 90 -18.55 -8.54 -11.40
C PRO A 90 -19.40 -8.81 -10.16
N GLU A 91 -18.76 -9.08 -9.02
CA GLU A 91 -19.42 -9.33 -7.75
C GLU A 91 -20.03 -8.06 -7.13
N LEU A 92 -19.70 -6.87 -7.64
CA LEU A 92 -20.23 -5.58 -7.19
C LEU A 92 -21.04 -4.91 -8.31
N SER A 93 -22.30 -4.57 -8.03
CA SER A 93 -23.18 -3.94 -9.02
C SER A 93 -22.72 -2.52 -9.37
N ASN A 94 -22.74 -2.17 -10.66
CA ASN A 94 -22.37 -0.84 -11.16
C ASN A 94 -20.96 -0.37 -10.74
N PHE A 95 -20.02 -1.29 -10.60
CA PHE A 95 -18.68 -1.01 -10.07
C PHE A 95 -17.59 -1.07 -11.15
N GLU A 96 -16.79 -0.02 -11.24
CA GLU A 96 -15.64 0.09 -12.14
C GLU A 96 -14.34 0.28 -11.37
N VAL A 97 -13.28 -0.35 -11.87
CA VAL A 97 -11.92 -0.21 -11.38
C VAL A 97 -11.10 0.61 -12.38
N TRP A 98 -10.42 1.63 -11.90
CA TRP A 98 -9.54 2.49 -12.70
C TRP A 98 -8.10 2.35 -12.22
N PHE A 99 -7.23 1.80 -13.07
CA PHE A 99 -5.80 1.70 -12.79
C PHE A 99 -5.12 3.05 -13.06
N GLN A 100 -4.62 3.69 -12.00
CA GLN A 100 -4.03 5.02 -12.05
C GLN A 100 -2.71 5.09 -11.27
N ARG A 101 -1.89 6.10 -11.51
CA ARG A 101 -0.75 6.35 -10.62
C ARG A 101 -1.30 6.75 -9.24
N PRO A 102 -0.66 6.36 -8.12
CA PRO A 102 -1.18 6.66 -6.78
C PRO A 102 -1.51 8.14 -6.56
N LYS A 103 -0.65 9.06 -7.03
CA LYS A 103 -0.90 10.51 -6.97
C LYS A 103 -2.15 10.95 -7.74
N ASP A 104 -2.47 10.26 -8.84
CA ASP A 104 -3.63 10.58 -9.68
C ASP A 104 -4.91 10.02 -9.07
N ILE A 105 -4.84 8.93 -8.30
CA ILE A 105 -5.97 8.42 -7.49
C ILE A 105 -6.41 9.48 -6.49
N VAL A 106 -5.48 10.03 -5.71
CA VAL A 106 -5.78 11.07 -4.71
C VAL A 106 -6.35 12.32 -5.38
N ARG A 107 -5.73 12.81 -6.46
CA ARG A 107 -6.24 13.94 -7.23
C ARG A 107 -7.67 13.72 -7.74
N LYS A 108 -7.97 12.51 -8.21
CA LYS A 108 -9.28 12.16 -8.76
C LYS A 108 -10.36 11.91 -7.69
N LEU A 109 -9.97 11.53 -6.48
CA LEU A 109 -10.87 11.54 -5.33
C LEU A 109 -11.27 12.97 -4.99
N VAL A 110 -10.29 13.90 -4.94
CA VAL A 110 -10.55 15.33 -4.69
C VAL A 110 -11.44 15.96 -5.77
N SER A 111 -11.25 15.59 -7.05
CA SER A 111 -12.07 16.13 -8.15
C SER A 111 -13.45 15.48 -8.28
N GLY A 112 -13.72 14.37 -7.59
CA GLY A 112 -14.95 13.57 -7.74
C GLY A 112 -14.98 12.67 -9.00
N ASP A 113 -13.86 12.54 -9.69
CA ASP A 113 -13.70 11.60 -10.81
C ASP A 113 -13.68 10.13 -10.34
N LEU A 114 -13.20 9.90 -9.11
CA LEU A 114 -13.24 8.62 -8.40
C LEU A 114 -14.04 8.76 -7.11
N ASP A 115 -14.62 7.66 -6.67
CA ASP A 115 -15.41 7.61 -5.44
C ASP A 115 -14.62 6.98 -4.29
N LEU A 116 -13.87 5.91 -4.63
CA LEU A 116 -13.01 5.15 -3.73
C LEU A 116 -11.60 5.03 -4.29
N GLY A 117 -10.63 4.74 -3.43
CA GLY A 117 -9.25 4.46 -3.84
C GLY A 117 -8.52 3.58 -2.86
N ILE A 118 -7.56 2.80 -3.35
CA ILE A 118 -6.55 2.14 -2.52
C ILE A 118 -5.18 2.74 -2.85
N VAL A 119 -4.54 3.34 -1.85
CA VAL A 119 -3.25 4.05 -1.96
C VAL A 119 -2.41 3.82 -0.71
N GLY A 120 -1.12 4.18 -0.74
CA GLY A 120 -0.32 4.29 0.47
C GLY A 120 -0.71 5.52 1.28
N LEU A 121 -0.63 5.42 2.61
CA LEU A 121 -0.90 6.55 3.52
C LEU A 121 0.06 7.73 3.26
N ASP A 122 1.30 7.45 2.88
CA ASP A 122 2.28 8.43 2.39
C ASP A 122 1.72 9.33 1.27
N THR A 123 1.20 8.70 0.22
CA THR A 123 0.69 9.32 -0.99
C THR A 123 -0.60 10.06 -0.68
N PHE A 124 -1.47 9.44 0.12
CA PHE A 124 -2.69 10.06 0.59
C PHE A 124 -2.39 11.36 1.33
N THR A 125 -1.41 11.36 2.23
CA THR A 125 -1.06 12.53 3.04
C THR A 125 -0.36 13.61 2.21
N GLU A 126 0.57 13.21 1.33
CA GLU A 126 1.32 14.10 0.44
C GLU A 126 0.42 14.87 -0.54
N TYR A 127 -0.48 14.16 -1.23
CA TYR A 127 -1.32 14.75 -2.28
C TYR A 127 -2.71 15.18 -1.77
N GLY A 128 -3.16 14.63 -0.65
CA GLY A 128 -4.43 14.98 -0.02
C GLY A 128 -4.32 16.22 0.87
N GLN A 129 -3.13 16.49 1.43
CA GLN A 129 -2.81 17.72 2.18
C GLN A 129 -3.82 18.07 3.30
N GLY A 130 -4.42 17.07 3.94
CA GLY A 130 -5.42 17.27 4.98
C GLY A 130 -6.79 17.75 4.48
N ASN A 131 -7.09 17.58 3.19
CA ASN A 131 -8.39 17.91 2.62
C ASN A 131 -9.51 17.10 3.30
N GLU A 132 -10.47 17.81 3.93
CA GLU A 132 -11.57 17.21 4.70
C GLU A 132 -12.57 16.41 3.84
N ASP A 133 -12.53 16.57 2.51
CA ASP A 133 -13.28 15.72 1.58
C ASP A 133 -12.69 14.31 1.46
N LEU A 134 -11.42 14.11 1.81
CA LEU A 134 -10.79 12.80 1.74
C LEU A 134 -10.93 12.08 3.08
N ILE A 135 -11.53 10.89 3.06
CA ILE A 135 -11.76 10.09 4.25
C ILE A 135 -11.01 8.77 4.13
N ILE A 136 -10.30 8.39 5.19
CA ILE A 136 -9.74 7.05 5.35
C ILE A 136 -10.84 6.14 5.90
N VAL A 137 -11.26 5.16 5.09
CA VAL A 137 -12.29 4.17 5.44
C VAL A 137 -11.66 2.99 6.18
N HIS A 138 -10.48 2.55 5.74
CA HIS A 138 -9.69 1.51 6.40
C HIS A 138 -8.21 1.90 6.36
N GLU A 139 -7.60 2.18 7.52
CA GLU A 139 -6.22 2.69 7.62
C GLU A 139 -5.13 1.61 7.58
N ALA A 140 -5.51 0.32 7.58
CA ALA A 140 -4.52 -0.75 7.71
C ALA A 140 -4.83 -2.01 6.91
N LEU A 141 -4.60 -2.00 5.58
CA LEU A 141 -4.81 -3.19 4.76
C LEU A 141 -3.72 -4.27 4.91
N ALA A 142 -2.76 -4.08 5.82
CA ALA A 142 -1.72 -5.04 6.18
C ALA A 142 -0.80 -5.48 5.01
N TYR A 143 -0.54 -4.56 4.08
CA TYR A 143 0.52 -4.67 3.07
C TYR A 143 1.05 -3.29 2.70
N GLY A 144 2.19 -3.26 2.01
CA GLY A 144 2.84 -2.01 1.63
C GLY A 144 3.52 -1.30 2.80
N ASP A 145 3.83 -2.02 3.88
CA ASP A 145 4.45 -1.46 5.09
C ASP A 145 5.80 -0.79 4.77
N CYS A 146 5.88 0.49 5.08
CA CYS A 146 7.08 1.31 5.00
C CYS A 146 6.93 2.53 5.91
N ARG A 147 8.01 3.27 6.08
CA ARG A 147 7.99 4.56 6.78
C ARG A 147 8.66 5.61 5.93
N LEU A 148 8.10 6.81 5.88
CA LEU A 148 8.77 7.96 5.30
C LEU A 148 9.76 8.50 6.33
N SER A 149 11.06 8.48 6.04
CA SER A 149 12.09 8.77 7.04
C SER A 149 13.22 9.61 6.46
N LEU A 150 13.74 10.51 7.29
CA LEU A 150 14.93 11.29 6.99
C LEU A 150 16.18 10.40 7.20
N ALA A 151 16.99 10.27 6.15
CA ALA A 151 18.25 9.56 6.20
C ALA A 151 19.43 10.49 5.90
N ILE A 152 20.49 10.33 6.68
CA ILE A 152 21.75 11.10 6.58
C ILE A 152 22.94 10.16 6.37
N PRO A 153 24.06 10.63 5.82
CA PRO A 153 25.29 9.83 5.74
C PRO A 153 25.74 9.26 7.09
N GLN A 154 26.22 8.01 7.08
CA GLN A 154 26.79 7.36 8.27
C GLN A 154 28.14 7.95 8.68
N TYR A 155 28.88 8.51 7.72
CA TYR A 155 30.24 8.98 7.90
C TYR A 155 30.36 10.49 7.70
N GLY A 156 31.48 11.07 8.15
CA GLY A 156 31.77 12.49 7.98
C GLY A 156 31.08 13.35 9.04
N ILE A 157 30.58 14.52 8.65
CA ILE A 157 30.00 15.49 9.61
C ILE A 157 28.74 14.98 10.35
N PHE A 158 28.15 13.87 9.86
CA PHE A 158 26.93 13.25 10.37
C PHE A 158 27.20 12.02 11.26
N GLU A 159 28.47 11.61 11.42
CA GLU A 159 28.83 10.35 12.10
C GLU A 159 28.30 10.30 13.53
N ASN A 160 28.40 11.40 14.26
CA ASN A 160 27.91 11.52 15.64
C ASN A 160 26.50 12.12 15.75
N ILE A 161 25.79 12.30 14.64
CA ILE A 161 24.42 12.81 14.61
C ILE A 161 23.46 11.63 14.55
N ASN A 162 22.68 11.42 15.60
CA ASN A 162 21.76 10.28 15.75
C ASN A 162 20.33 10.70 16.07
N SER A 163 20.06 12.00 16.28
CA SER A 163 18.70 12.54 16.43
C SER A 163 18.44 13.75 15.54
N LEU A 164 17.16 14.01 15.27
CA LEU A 164 16.72 15.20 14.54
C LEU A 164 17.09 16.50 15.27
N GLU A 165 17.09 16.48 16.60
CA GLU A 165 17.49 17.63 17.42
C GLU A 165 18.98 17.94 17.26
N GLU A 166 19.84 16.92 17.25
CA GLU A 166 21.27 17.08 16.98
C GLU A 166 21.53 17.64 15.57
N LEU A 167 20.79 17.13 14.57
CA LEU A 167 20.86 17.63 13.19
C LEU A 167 20.45 19.12 13.11
N ALA A 168 19.42 19.53 13.85
CA ALA A 168 18.94 20.91 13.89
C ALA A 168 19.92 21.88 14.57
N LYS A 169 20.69 21.40 15.56
CA LYS A 169 21.70 22.18 16.30
C LYS A 169 23.04 22.35 15.57
N MET A 170 23.20 21.70 14.41
CA MET A 170 24.41 21.80 13.60
C MET A 170 24.67 23.25 13.14
N PRO A 171 25.82 23.87 13.46
CA PRO A 171 26.11 25.27 13.10
C PRO A 171 26.32 25.50 11.61
N GLN A 172 26.42 24.44 10.80
CA GLN A 172 26.66 24.50 9.37
C GLN A 172 25.48 25.07 8.59
N TRP A 173 24.26 24.93 9.12
CA TRP A 173 23.02 25.28 8.42
C TRP A 173 22.66 26.74 8.67
N THR A 174 22.80 27.56 7.64
CA THR A 174 22.53 29.00 7.67
C THR A 174 21.68 29.40 6.47
N ALA A 175 21.21 30.65 6.44
CA ALA A 175 20.47 31.16 5.29
C ALA A 175 21.27 31.09 3.97
N SER A 176 22.60 31.26 4.01
CA SER A 176 23.47 31.18 2.83
C SER A 176 23.90 29.74 2.49
N LYS A 177 23.82 28.82 3.45
CA LYS A 177 24.15 27.40 3.27
C LYS A 177 23.10 26.53 3.99
N PRO A 178 21.91 26.36 3.38
CA PRO A 178 20.87 25.52 3.96
C PRO A 178 21.24 24.02 3.86
N LEU A 179 20.68 23.21 4.75
CA LEU A 179 20.69 21.75 4.62
C LEU A 179 19.93 21.36 3.35
N ARG A 180 20.59 20.67 2.41
CA ARG A 180 19.96 20.24 1.16
C ARG A 180 19.36 18.86 1.35
N VAL A 181 18.06 18.72 1.11
CA VAL A 181 17.32 17.46 1.24
C VAL A 181 16.75 17.06 -0.10
N ALA A 182 17.16 15.91 -0.63
CA ALA A 182 16.56 15.35 -1.83
C ALA A 182 15.30 14.55 -1.45
N THR A 183 14.16 14.82 -2.11
CA THR A 183 12.91 14.10 -1.85
C THR A 183 11.90 14.20 -3.00
N GLY A 184 11.06 13.17 -3.14
CA GLY A 184 9.85 13.23 -3.96
C GLY A 184 8.63 13.83 -3.24
N PHE A 185 8.74 14.10 -1.94
CA PHE A 185 7.67 14.58 -1.06
C PHE A 185 7.74 16.10 -0.87
N THR A 186 7.15 16.83 -1.81
CA THR A 186 7.23 18.30 -1.88
C THR A 186 6.34 18.99 -0.85
N TYR A 187 5.33 18.31 -0.29
CA TYR A 187 4.48 18.83 0.77
C TYR A 187 4.93 18.36 2.17
N LEU A 188 5.10 17.05 2.36
CA LEU A 188 5.45 16.49 3.67
C LEU A 188 6.84 16.88 4.16
N GLY A 189 7.83 16.97 3.26
CA GLY A 189 9.20 17.36 3.63
C GLY A 189 9.27 18.74 4.29
N PRO A 190 8.81 19.82 3.61
CA PRO A 190 8.80 21.15 4.21
C PRO A 190 7.98 21.23 5.50
N LYS A 191 6.82 20.55 5.56
CA LYS A 191 5.98 20.50 6.75
C LYS A 191 6.74 19.88 7.93
N PHE A 192 7.35 18.71 7.74
CA PHE A 192 8.08 18.00 8.78
C PHE A 192 9.27 18.81 9.32
N MET A 193 10.07 19.42 8.45
CA MET A 193 11.23 20.21 8.87
C MET A 193 10.83 21.46 9.65
N LYS A 194 9.75 22.14 9.21
CA LYS A 194 9.20 23.30 9.88
C LYS A 194 8.67 22.94 11.28
N ASP A 195 7.89 21.86 11.37
CA ASP A 195 7.27 21.42 12.61
C ASP A 195 8.33 20.97 13.65
N ASN A 196 9.52 20.57 13.21
CA ASN A 196 10.66 20.18 14.05
C ASN A 196 11.75 21.27 14.20
N GLY A 197 11.50 22.50 13.77
CA GLY A 197 12.40 23.63 14.03
C GLY A 197 13.64 23.74 13.14
N LEU A 198 13.75 22.96 12.06
CA LEU A 198 14.81 23.13 11.06
C LEU A 198 14.49 24.30 10.13
N LYS A 199 15.11 25.46 10.39
CA LYS A 199 14.82 26.73 9.68
C LYS A 199 15.51 26.86 8.32
N HIS A 200 16.67 26.24 8.16
CA HIS A 200 17.53 26.42 6.99
C HIS A 200 17.61 25.14 6.18
N VAL A 201 16.54 24.83 5.45
CA VAL A 201 16.43 23.62 4.62
C VAL A 201 16.05 24.01 3.20
N ALA A 202 16.74 23.44 2.21
CA ALA A 202 16.42 23.56 0.80
C ALA A 202 16.08 22.17 0.25
N PHE A 203 14.98 22.06 -0.48
CA PHE A 203 14.53 20.80 -1.07
C PHE A 203 14.88 20.74 -2.55
N SER A 204 15.30 19.57 -3.01
CA SER A 204 15.44 19.25 -4.42
C SER A 204 14.69 17.97 -4.75
N THR A 205 14.06 17.93 -5.93
CA THR A 205 13.48 16.72 -6.48
C THR A 205 14.56 15.99 -7.27
N ALA A 206 14.80 14.72 -6.98
CA ALA A 206 15.62 13.85 -7.84
C ALA A 206 14.72 12.80 -8.49
N ASP A 207 14.79 12.71 -9.82
CA ASP A 207 14.14 11.66 -10.58
C ASP A 207 15.03 10.41 -10.57
N GLY A 208 14.71 9.47 -9.68
CA GLY A 208 15.42 8.19 -9.55
C GLY A 208 16.61 8.22 -8.57
N ALA A 209 17.04 7.02 -8.16
CA ALA A 209 18.16 6.71 -7.24
C ALA A 209 18.45 7.81 -6.20
N LEU A 210 17.43 8.16 -5.43
CA LEU A 210 17.50 9.24 -4.45
C LEU A 210 18.61 9.00 -3.42
N GLU A 211 18.81 7.73 -3.08
CA GLU A 211 19.85 7.21 -2.19
C GLU A 211 21.29 7.58 -2.58
N ALA A 212 21.55 7.85 -3.86
CA ALA A 212 22.87 8.26 -4.34
C ALA A 212 23.10 9.78 -4.21
N ALA A 213 22.05 10.58 -4.00
CA ALA A 213 22.14 12.04 -4.00
C ALA A 213 23.14 12.61 -2.97
N PRO A 214 23.27 12.06 -1.74
CA PRO A 214 24.30 12.49 -0.80
C PRO A 214 25.72 12.21 -1.27
N ALA A 215 25.98 11.00 -1.78
CA ALA A 215 27.31 10.60 -2.26
C ALA A 215 27.75 11.40 -3.50
N MET A 216 26.80 11.77 -4.37
CA MET A 216 27.05 12.63 -5.53
C MET A 216 27.20 14.12 -5.17
N GLY A 217 26.96 14.50 -3.91
CA GLY A 217 27.02 15.89 -3.46
C GLY A 217 25.86 16.76 -3.94
N ILE A 218 24.78 16.16 -4.46
CA ILE A 218 23.56 16.86 -4.90
C ILE A 218 22.76 17.36 -3.69
N ALA A 219 22.70 16.53 -2.64
CA ALA A 219 22.05 16.84 -1.37
C ALA A 219 22.97 16.46 -0.20
N ASP A 220 22.60 16.87 1.00
CA ASP A 220 23.29 16.51 2.25
C ASP A 220 22.56 15.37 2.98
N ALA A 221 21.24 15.28 2.78
CA ALA A 221 20.35 14.26 3.33
C ALA A 221 19.26 13.87 2.31
N ILE A 222 18.53 12.79 2.58
CA ILE A 222 17.36 12.38 1.79
C ILE A 222 16.15 12.17 2.68
N LEU A 223 14.96 12.42 2.13
CA LEU A 223 13.70 12.04 2.76
C LEU A 223 12.98 11.08 1.81
N ASP A 224 12.91 9.80 2.19
CA ASP A 224 12.40 8.74 1.32
C ASP A 224 11.70 7.62 2.10
N LEU A 225 11.00 6.75 1.37
CA LEU A 225 10.34 5.57 1.91
C LEU A 225 11.35 4.46 2.26
N VAL A 226 11.30 4.00 3.49
CA VAL A 226 12.13 2.92 4.03
C VAL A 226 11.25 1.74 4.40
N SER A 227 11.52 0.57 3.82
CA SER A 227 10.88 -0.69 4.22
C SER A 227 11.85 -1.52 5.08
N SER A 228 12.74 -2.32 4.46
CA SER A 228 13.75 -3.11 5.18
C SER A 228 14.98 -2.31 5.63
N GLY A 229 15.22 -1.12 5.07
CA GLY A 229 16.42 -0.33 5.29
C GLY A 229 17.66 -0.77 4.48
N THR A 230 17.55 -1.81 3.65
CA THR A 230 18.68 -2.34 2.86
C THR A 230 19.28 -1.28 1.94
N THR A 231 18.44 -0.54 1.21
CA THR A 231 18.88 0.52 0.28
C THR A 231 19.67 1.63 0.98
N LEU A 232 19.24 2.03 2.20
CA LEU A 232 19.98 3.01 2.99
C LEU A 232 21.36 2.47 3.39
N LYS A 233 21.41 1.23 3.86
CA LYS A 233 22.66 0.58 4.26
C LYS A 233 23.65 0.46 3.11
N GLU A 234 23.18 0.08 1.92
CA GLU A 234 24.01 -0.06 0.71
C GLU A 234 24.64 1.27 0.26
N ASN A 235 24.01 2.39 0.63
CA ASN A 235 24.48 3.75 0.31
C ASN A 235 25.15 4.44 1.50
N ASN A 236 25.49 3.70 2.57
CA ASN A 236 26.08 4.23 3.80
C ASN A 236 25.25 5.37 4.42
N LEU A 237 23.92 5.23 4.39
CA LEU A 237 22.97 6.14 5.03
C LEU A 237 22.43 5.50 6.32
N LYS A 238 22.04 6.34 7.27
CA LYS A 238 21.34 5.94 8.50
C LYS A 238 20.10 6.80 8.73
N GLU A 239 19.09 6.18 9.30
CA GLU A 239 17.97 6.90 9.90
C GLU A 239 18.40 7.46 11.26
N ILE A 240 17.68 8.48 11.73
CA ILE A 240 17.93 9.14 13.01
C ILE A 240 16.68 9.12 13.89
N GLU A 241 16.87 9.17 15.20
CA GLU A 241 15.80 9.31 16.17
C GLU A 241 14.99 10.58 15.91
N GLY A 242 13.66 10.45 15.90
CA GLY A 242 12.75 11.52 15.52
C GLY A 242 12.74 11.84 14.02
N GLY A 243 13.51 11.12 13.18
CA GLY A 243 13.57 11.32 11.73
C GLY A 243 12.43 10.68 10.93
N VAL A 244 11.61 9.84 11.57
CA VAL A 244 10.44 9.22 10.93
C VAL A 244 9.31 10.25 10.83
N VAL A 245 8.90 10.54 9.60
CA VAL A 245 7.84 11.50 9.28
C VAL A 245 6.46 10.88 9.45
N LEU A 246 6.26 9.67 8.91
CA LEU A 246 5.04 8.90 9.07
C LEU A 246 5.29 7.41 8.82
N GLU A 247 4.56 6.57 9.53
CA GLU A 247 4.39 5.14 9.22
C GLU A 247 3.31 5.00 8.13
N SER A 248 3.57 4.20 7.11
CA SER A 248 2.73 4.06 5.92
C SER A 248 2.42 2.60 5.62
N GLN A 249 1.18 2.35 5.23
CA GLN A 249 0.73 1.10 4.64
C GLN A 249 -0.38 1.40 3.63
N ALA A 250 -0.85 0.38 2.93
CA ALA A 250 -2.00 0.51 2.06
C ALA A 250 -3.28 0.83 2.85
N VAL A 251 -4.04 1.80 2.37
CA VAL A 251 -5.29 2.29 2.96
C VAL A 251 -6.42 2.28 1.94
N LEU A 252 -7.64 1.98 2.39
CA LEU A 252 -8.87 2.25 1.63
C LEU A 252 -9.37 3.65 1.98
N VAL A 253 -9.56 4.47 0.96
CA VAL A 253 -9.97 5.87 1.07
C VAL A 253 -11.18 6.16 0.19
N ALA A 254 -11.92 7.21 0.54
CA ALA A 254 -13.13 7.63 -0.15
C ALA A 254 -13.24 9.16 -0.23
N SER A 255 -13.97 9.67 -1.22
CA SER A 255 -14.44 11.06 -1.21
C SER A 255 -15.71 11.17 -0.37
N ARG A 256 -15.72 12.08 0.60
CA ARG A 256 -16.87 12.48 1.43
C ARG A 256 -18.04 12.91 0.57
N LYS A 257 -17.81 13.78 -0.42
CA LYS A 257 -18.82 14.21 -1.39
C LYS A 257 -19.45 13.01 -2.09
N SER A 258 -18.65 12.05 -2.56
CA SER A 258 -19.19 10.83 -3.18
C SER A 258 -19.99 9.99 -2.19
N LEU A 259 -19.51 9.79 -0.95
CA LEU A 259 -20.22 9.03 0.07
C LEU A 259 -21.60 9.60 0.41
N VAL A 260 -21.73 10.93 0.44
CA VAL A 260 -22.98 11.62 0.82
C VAL A 260 -23.91 11.82 -0.37
N GLN A 261 -23.39 12.19 -1.54
CA GLN A 261 -24.20 12.69 -2.65
C GLN A 261 -24.47 11.63 -3.73
N ARG A 262 -23.59 10.62 -3.89
CA ARG A 262 -23.69 9.64 -4.96
C ARG A 262 -24.35 8.36 -4.44
N LYS A 263 -25.56 8.09 -4.96
CA LYS A 263 -26.35 6.91 -4.60
C LYS A 263 -25.54 5.62 -4.75
N GLY A 264 -25.58 4.77 -3.73
CA GLY A 264 -24.95 3.45 -3.71
C GLY A 264 -23.48 3.44 -3.28
N VAL A 265 -22.77 4.59 -3.26
CA VAL A 265 -21.36 4.62 -2.82
C VAL A 265 -21.24 4.21 -1.37
N LEU A 266 -22.07 4.75 -0.48
CA LEU A 266 -22.03 4.45 0.94
C LEU A 266 -22.22 2.93 1.20
N ASP A 267 -23.26 2.33 0.60
CA ASP A 267 -23.57 0.91 0.74
C ASP A 267 -22.46 0.02 0.17
N THR A 268 -21.92 0.37 -1.01
CA THR A 268 -20.81 -0.38 -1.61
C THR A 268 -19.52 -0.23 -0.80
N THR A 269 -19.30 0.94 -0.20
CA THR A 269 -18.16 1.17 0.69
C THR A 269 -18.28 0.32 1.96
N HIS A 270 -19.48 0.22 2.52
CA HIS A 270 -19.77 -0.65 3.66
C HIS A 270 -19.47 -2.11 3.31
N GLU A 271 -19.99 -2.61 2.19
CA GLU A 271 -19.76 -3.99 1.74
C GLU A 271 -18.26 -4.28 1.53
N ILE A 272 -17.53 -3.37 0.87
CA ILE A 272 -16.08 -3.51 0.67
C ILE A 272 -15.34 -3.50 2.01
N LEU A 273 -15.70 -2.59 2.92
CA LEU A 273 -15.11 -2.49 4.25
C LEU A 273 -15.29 -3.79 5.04
N GLU A 274 -16.52 -4.32 5.11
CA GLU A 274 -16.81 -5.57 5.83
C GLU A 274 -16.06 -6.76 5.25
N ARG A 275 -16.02 -6.89 3.92
CA ARG A 275 -15.27 -7.95 3.24
C ARG A 275 -13.78 -7.84 3.54
N LEU A 276 -13.19 -6.65 3.48
CA LEU A 276 -11.77 -6.46 3.78
C LEU A 276 -11.45 -6.81 5.23
N GLU A 277 -12.25 -6.36 6.20
CA GLU A 277 -12.06 -6.69 7.61
C GLU A 277 -12.20 -8.18 7.89
N ALA A 278 -13.23 -8.81 7.32
CA ALA A 278 -13.45 -10.25 7.44
C ALA A 278 -12.29 -11.05 6.81
N HIS A 279 -11.71 -10.55 5.72
CA HIS A 279 -10.55 -11.17 5.07
C HIS A 279 -9.29 -11.04 5.93
N LEU A 280 -9.01 -9.83 6.44
CA LEU A 280 -7.87 -9.58 7.32
C LEU A 280 -7.93 -10.41 8.60
N ARG A 281 -9.13 -10.69 9.12
CA ARG A 281 -9.34 -11.64 10.21
C ARG A 281 -9.02 -13.08 9.77
N ALA A 282 -9.52 -13.49 8.59
CA ALA A 282 -9.36 -14.84 8.05
C ALA A 282 -7.91 -15.21 7.72
N ILE A 283 -7.11 -14.28 7.16
CA ILE A 283 -5.70 -14.56 6.81
C ILE A 283 -4.85 -14.94 8.03
N GLY A 284 -5.28 -14.58 9.24
CA GLY A 284 -4.61 -14.93 10.49
C GLY A 284 -4.95 -16.32 11.03
N GLN A 285 -5.91 -17.03 10.43
CA GLN A 285 -6.49 -18.26 10.96
C GLN A 285 -6.42 -19.43 9.97
N PHE A 286 -6.59 -20.64 10.52
CA PHE A 286 -6.94 -21.85 9.78
C PHE A 286 -8.17 -22.48 10.40
N THR A 287 -9.00 -23.11 9.59
CA THR A 287 -9.94 -24.12 10.08
C THR A 287 -9.18 -25.43 10.25
N VAL A 288 -9.25 -26.00 11.44
CA VAL A 288 -8.64 -27.28 11.79
C VAL A 288 -9.77 -28.26 12.09
N THR A 289 -9.81 -29.35 11.33
CA THR A 289 -10.71 -30.49 11.57
C THR A 289 -9.91 -31.69 12.03
N ALA A 290 -10.31 -32.39 13.08
CA ALA A 290 -9.60 -33.58 13.55
C ALA A 290 -10.56 -34.68 14.02
N ASN A 291 -10.19 -35.94 13.78
CA ASN A 291 -10.91 -37.08 14.33
C ASN A 291 -10.36 -37.44 15.71
N MET A 292 -11.25 -37.61 16.67
CA MET A 292 -10.93 -37.95 18.05
C MET A 292 -11.79 -39.13 18.51
N ARG A 293 -11.15 -40.15 19.12
CA ARG A 293 -11.91 -41.18 19.83
C ARG A 293 -12.56 -40.58 21.06
N GLY A 294 -13.79 -40.94 21.38
CA GLY A 294 -14.50 -40.50 22.58
C GLY A 294 -15.76 -41.31 22.83
N ARG A 295 -16.30 -41.26 24.05
CA ARG A 295 -17.55 -41.92 24.44
C ARG A 295 -18.77 -41.01 24.24
N SER A 296 -18.57 -39.70 24.33
CA SER A 296 -19.59 -38.67 24.07
C SER A 296 -18.95 -37.45 23.42
N ASP A 297 -19.77 -36.64 22.76
CA ASP A 297 -19.42 -35.30 22.27
C ASP A 297 -18.91 -34.39 23.39
N LYS A 298 -19.58 -34.41 24.56
CA LYS A 298 -19.20 -33.63 25.74
C LYS A 298 -17.79 -33.96 26.24
N GLU A 299 -17.45 -35.25 26.34
CA GLU A 299 -16.12 -35.70 26.75
C GLU A 299 -15.02 -35.23 25.78
N VAL A 300 -15.31 -35.27 24.47
CA VAL A 300 -14.39 -34.78 23.44
C VAL A 300 -14.23 -33.27 23.54
N ALA A 301 -15.33 -32.52 23.69
CA ALA A 301 -15.30 -31.08 23.86
C ALA A 301 -14.47 -30.66 25.09
N GLU A 302 -14.66 -31.32 26.24
CA GLU A 302 -13.92 -31.06 27.47
C GLU A 302 -12.40 -31.27 27.29
N ARG A 303 -11.99 -32.35 26.62
CA ARG A 303 -10.57 -32.61 26.32
C ARG A 303 -9.94 -31.57 25.40
N VAL A 304 -10.70 -31.05 24.43
CA VAL A 304 -10.21 -30.03 23.51
C VAL A 304 -10.11 -28.68 24.23
N VAL A 305 -11.15 -28.27 24.97
CA VAL A 305 -11.20 -26.99 25.69
C VAL A 305 -10.18 -26.94 26.84
N SER A 306 -9.79 -28.08 27.42
CA SER A 306 -8.72 -28.13 28.43
C SER A 306 -7.35 -27.69 27.90
N HIS A 307 -7.20 -27.49 26.59
CA HIS A 307 -5.98 -27.05 25.94
C HIS A 307 -6.13 -25.62 25.41
N PRO A 308 -5.38 -24.64 25.95
CA PRO A 308 -5.59 -23.22 25.65
C PRO A 308 -5.47 -22.84 24.17
N SER A 309 -4.69 -23.58 23.36
CA SER A 309 -4.53 -23.26 21.93
C SER A 309 -5.55 -23.97 21.02
N LEU A 310 -6.52 -24.68 21.61
CA LEU A 310 -7.57 -25.42 20.92
C LEU A 310 -8.98 -24.91 21.22
N CYS A 311 -9.12 -23.79 21.94
CA CYS A 311 -10.43 -23.25 22.31
C CYS A 311 -11.29 -22.80 21.12
N GLY A 312 -10.70 -22.57 19.94
CA GLY A 312 -11.42 -22.02 18.79
C GLY A 312 -11.82 -20.56 19.02
N LEU A 313 -12.78 -20.06 18.23
CA LEU A 313 -13.34 -18.71 18.44
C LEU A 313 -14.32 -18.70 19.63
N GLN A 314 -15.17 -19.73 19.74
CA GLN A 314 -16.20 -19.86 20.78
C GLN A 314 -16.18 -21.24 21.48
N GLY A 315 -15.41 -22.19 20.94
CA GLY A 315 -15.42 -23.59 21.34
C GLY A 315 -15.24 -24.52 20.13
N PRO A 316 -14.97 -25.81 20.35
CA PRO A 316 -14.97 -26.81 19.28
C PRO A 316 -16.41 -27.15 18.86
N THR A 317 -16.66 -27.16 17.55
CA THR A 317 -17.81 -27.92 17.02
C THR A 317 -17.47 -29.40 17.12
N VAL A 318 -18.36 -30.24 17.61
CA VAL A 318 -18.14 -31.68 17.78
C VAL A 318 -19.27 -32.45 17.10
N SER A 319 -18.94 -33.30 16.13
CA SER A 319 -19.90 -34.08 15.35
C SER A 319 -19.55 -35.57 15.37
N PRO A 320 -20.53 -36.49 15.43
CA PRO A 320 -20.27 -37.93 15.45
C PRO A 320 -19.67 -38.41 14.11
N VAL A 321 -18.76 -39.38 14.19
CA VAL A 321 -18.17 -40.07 13.02
C VAL A 321 -18.52 -41.56 13.13
N PHE A 322 -19.35 -42.02 12.20
CA PHE A 322 -19.85 -43.38 12.14
C PHE A 322 -18.82 -44.34 11.55
N GLY A 323 -18.57 -45.44 12.25
CA GLY A 323 -17.79 -46.56 11.74
C GLY A 323 -18.60 -47.45 10.78
N PRO A 324 -17.94 -48.40 10.09
CA PRO A 324 -18.63 -49.39 9.25
C PRO A 324 -19.64 -50.28 10.00
N ASP A 325 -19.49 -50.38 11.32
CA ASP A 325 -20.38 -51.10 12.24
C ASP A 325 -21.62 -50.28 12.66
N GLY A 326 -21.72 -49.02 12.21
CA GLY A 326 -22.79 -48.09 12.59
C GLY A 326 -22.61 -47.48 13.99
N GLU A 327 -21.54 -47.81 14.70
CA GLU A 327 -21.27 -47.28 16.04
C GLU A 327 -20.48 -45.97 15.97
N VAL A 328 -20.76 -45.05 16.90
CA VAL A 328 -20.01 -43.80 17.06
C VAL A 328 -18.87 -44.02 18.03
N LYS A 329 -17.68 -44.30 17.47
CA LYS A 329 -16.42 -44.44 18.24
C LYS A 329 -15.51 -43.22 18.13
N HIS A 330 -15.79 -42.36 17.16
CA HIS A 330 -15.01 -41.16 16.88
C HIS A 330 -15.92 -39.96 16.72
N TYR A 331 -15.36 -38.78 16.94
CA TYR A 331 -15.97 -37.49 16.73
C TYR A 331 -15.04 -36.62 15.89
N ALA A 332 -15.59 -35.89 14.94
CA ALA A 332 -14.89 -34.85 14.21
C ALA A 332 -15.04 -33.55 15.00
N ILE A 333 -13.91 -32.93 15.32
CA ILE A 333 -13.88 -31.60 15.91
C ILE A 333 -13.56 -30.56 14.85
N VAL A 334 -14.12 -29.36 14.96
CA VAL A 334 -13.77 -28.20 14.12
C VAL A 334 -13.46 -27.00 15.01
N ILE A 335 -12.27 -26.42 14.84
CA ILE A 335 -11.82 -25.23 15.55
C ILE A 335 -11.08 -24.27 14.60
N CYS A 336 -11.18 -22.97 14.88
CA CYS A 336 -10.28 -22.00 14.27
C CYS A 336 -8.99 -21.91 15.09
N VAL A 337 -7.84 -21.95 14.41
CA VAL A 337 -6.53 -21.88 15.05
C VAL A 337 -5.70 -20.77 14.40
N PRO A 338 -5.11 -19.86 15.19
CA PRO A 338 -4.21 -18.84 14.64
C PRO A 338 -3.03 -19.48 13.91
N LYS A 339 -2.67 -18.98 12.72
CA LYS A 339 -1.57 -19.55 11.92
C LYS A 339 -0.26 -19.68 12.71
N LYS A 340 0.05 -18.67 13.54
CA LYS A 340 1.23 -18.66 14.43
C LYS A 340 1.21 -19.75 15.51
N ALA A 341 0.03 -20.22 15.90
CA ALA A 341 -0.15 -21.26 16.92
C ALA A 341 -0.28 -22.68 16.32
N LEU A 342 -0.43 -22.82 15.00
CA LEU A 342 -0.80 -24.07 14.34
C LEU A 342 0.04 -25.27 14.80
N TYR A 343 1.37 -25.16 14.75
CA TYR A 343 2.25 -26.28 15.11
C TYR A 343 2.12 -26.69 16.59
N LYS A 344 1.94 -25.72 17.50
CA LYS A 344 1.68 -25.98 18.92
C LYS A 344 0.32 -26.68 19.10
N SER A 345 -0.71 -26.19 18.41
CA SER A 345 -2.05 -26.80 18.42
C SER A 345 -2.03 -28.23 17.89
N MET A 346 -1.24 -28.53 16.84
CA MET A 346 -1.09 -29.91 16.34
C MET A 346 -0.50 -30.86 17.39
N LYS A 347 0.49 -30.42 18.16
CA LYS A 347 1.05 -31.23 19.26
C LYS A 347 0.02 -31.48 20.35
N GLN A 348 -0.74 -30.45 20.73
CA GLN A 348 -1.80 -30.59 21.73
C GLN A 348 -2.92 -31.53 21.26
N LEU A 349 -3.38 -31.39 20.01
CA LEU A 349 -4.39 -32.28 19.42
C LEU A 349 -3.95 -33.74 19.42
N ARG A 350 -2.70 -34.01 19.03
CA ARG A 350 -2.16 -35.38 19.04
C ARG A 350 -2.06 -35.94 20.45
N ALA A 351 -1.69 -35.11 21.44
CA ALA A 351 -1.58 -35.54 22.83
C ALA A 351 -2.93 -35.99 23.43
N ILE A 352 -4.05 -35.44 22.97
CA ILE A 352 -5.41 -35.82 23.40
C ILE A 352 -6.08 -36.87 22.52
N GLY A 353 -5.33 -37.51 21.61
CA GLY A 353 -5.83 -38.59 20.75
C GLY A 353 -6.46 -38.12 19.43
N GLY A 354 -6.18 -36.87 19.02
CA GLY A 354 -6.55 -36.35 17.71
C GLY A 354 -5.71 -36.94 16.58
N SER A 355 -6.39 -37.31 15.50
CA SER A 355 -5.82 -37.95 14.31
C SER A 355 -6.52 -37.44 13.04
N GLY A 356 -5.93 -37.72 11.86
CA GLY A 356 -6.52 -37.29 10.59
C GLY A 356 -6.77 -35.78 10.52
N VAL A 357 -5.80 -34.99 11.00
CA VAL A 357 -5.98 -33.54 11.16
C VAL A 357 -5.91 -32.86 9.80
N LEU A 358 -7.03 -32.26 9.38
CA LEU A 358 -7.17 -31.45 8.18
C LEU A 358 -7.01 -29.98 8.55
N VAL A 359 -6.28 -29.23 7.72
CA VAL A 359 -6.03 -27.80 7.90
C VAL A 359 -6.40 -27.10 6.60
N SER A 360 -7.29 -26.12 6.67
CA SER A 360 -7.78 -25.39 5.49
C SER A 360 -7.76 -23.88 5.73
N PRO A 361 -7.32 -23.08 4.74
CA PRO A 361 -7.40 -21.63 4.82
C PRO A 361 -8.84 -21.15 4.75
N LEU A 362 -9.06 -19.90 5.16
CA LEU A 362 -10.36 -19.23 5.13
C LEU A 362 -10.27 -18.00 4.23
N THR A 363 -11.32 -17.73 3.45
CA THR A 363 -11.47 -16.49 2.69
C THR A 363 -11.92 -15.35 3.60
N TYR A 364 -12.95 -15.59 4.41
CA TYR A 364 -13.57 -14.61 5.30
C TYR A 364 -13.91 -15.23 6.65
N ILE A 365 -13.81 -14.41 7.70
CA ILE A 365 -14.42 -14.65 9.00
C ILE A 365 -15.21 -13.38 9.30
N PHE A 366 -16.52 -13.40 9.08
CA PHE A 366 -17.40 -12.33 9.53
C PHE A 366 -17.64 -12.49 11.03
N ASP A 367 -17.56 -11.37 11.74
CA ASP A 367 -17.77 -11.26 13.18
C ASP A 367 -18.49 -9.94 13.43
N GLU A 368 -18.65 -9.51 14.68
CA GLU A 368 -19.18 -8.19 14.99
C GLU A 368 -18.48 -7.07 14.17
N GLU A 369 -19.29 -6.14 13.67
CA GLU A 369 -18.79 -4.98 12.94
C GLU A 369 -17.80 -4.20 13.80
N THR A 370 -16.65 -3.84 13.22
CA THR A 370 -15.70 -3.04 13.96
C THR A 370 -16.23 -1.61 14.14
N PRO A 371 -15.69 -0.83 15.10
CA PRO A 371 -16.04 0.57 15.24
C PRO A 371 -15.72 1.45 14.01
N ARG A 372 -15.07 0.92 12.96
CA ARG A 372 -14.73 1.70 11.75
C ARG A 372 -15.96 2.24 11.06
N TRP A 373 -16.97 1.40 10.84
CA TRP A 373 -18.18 1.83 10.15
C TRP A 373 -18.90 2.96 10.90
N ARG A 374 -19.09 2.81 12.22
CA ARG A 374 -19.71 3.85 13.06
C ARG A 374 -18.88 5.14 13.10
N ARG A 375 -17.54 5.04 13.13
CA ARG A 375 -16.65 6.22 13.05
C ARG A 375 -16.77 6.92 11.70
N LEU A 376 -16.90 6.17 10.61
CA LEU A 376 -17.14 6.75 9.28
C LEU A 376 -18.46 7.51 9.25
N LEU A 377 -19.56 6.90 9.71
CA LEU A 377 -20.88 7.56 9.78
C LEU A 377 -20.84 8.84 10.62
N SER A 378 -20.22 8.78 11.81
CA SER A 378 -20.01 9.95 12.66
C SER A 378 -19.18 11.03 11.97
N THR A 379 -18.19 10.65 11.16
CA THR A 379 -17.36 11.58 10.38
C THR A 379 -18.18 12.24 9.28
N LEU A 380 -19.15 11.53 8.70
CA LEU A 380 -20.08 12.03 7.68
C LEU A 380 -21.23 12.88 8.26
N GLY A 381 -21.51 12.75 9.56
CA GLY A 381 -22.63 13.42 10.23
C GLY A 381 -23.99 12.76 9.94
N ILE A 382 -23.99 11.45 9.71
CA ILE A 382 -25.19 10.63 9.40
C ILE A 382 -25.43 9.62 10.52
#